data_AF-A5U5G9-F1
#
_entry.id   AF-A5U5G9-F1
#
_cell.length_a   1.000
_cell.length_b   1.000
_cell.length_c   1.000
_cell.angle_alpha   90.00
_cell.angle_beta   90.00
_cell.angle_gamma   90.00
#
_symmetry.space_group_name_H-M   'P 1'
#
loop_
_entity.id
_entity.type
_entity.pdbx_description
1 polymer ?
#
loop_
_entity_poly.entity_id
_entity_poly.type
_entity_poly.pdbx_seq_one_letter_code
_entity_poly.pdbx_strand_id
1 'polypeptide(L)'
;MAPTSSSVASELLMPWPSAAASGVVGWRTTATASQRYHRPMSDTPFAEPYPEQRPPWGVPPPGWDGSSRPAPSTTPRSPGRWSLVAALALAVVSLGVGIVGWFHRQPHDKPSPAPSAPTFTSQQISDAKENVCAAHRIVRQAAVLNTNQANPVPGDPTGDLAVAANARLALYSGGDYLLRRLTAEPATPAELRDAVRSLANALQELAVNYLAGAPDSVVTPLRLALERDTRAVDPLCV
;
A
#
# COMPACT_ATOMS: atom_id res chain seq x y z
N MET A 1 0.92 3.24 33.85
CA MET A 1 1.00 4.71 33.76
C MET A 1 1.03 5.08 32.29
N ALA A 2 -0.03 5.73 31.78
CA ALA A 2 -0.03 6.22 30.41
C ALA A 2 0.90 7.45 30.33
N PRO A 3 1.83 7.52 29.36
CA PRO A 3 2.65 8.71 29.20
C PRO A 3 1.74 9.90 28.87
N THR A 4 2.02 11.05 29.49
CA THR A 4 1.32 12.30 29.22
C THR A 4 1.58 12.74 27.77
N SER A 5 0.58 13.33 27.10
CA SER A 5 0.65 13.73 25.69
C SER A 5 1.91 14.55 25.34
N SER A 6 2.37 15.39 26.27
CA SER A 6 3.59 16.19 26.14
C SER A 6 4.90 15.38 26.12
N SER A 7 4.94 14.24 26.82
CA SER A 7 6.13 13.37 26.87
C SER A 7 6.33 12.64 25.55
N VAL A 8 5.24 12.16 24.95
CA VAL A 8 5.25 11.40 23.69
C VAL A 8 5.67 12.29 22.52
N ALA A 9 5.20 13.53 22.49
CA ALA A 9 5.61 14.48 21.46
C ALA A 9 7.11 14.83 21.57
N SER A 10 7.66 14.84 22.78
CA SER A 10 9.09 15.11 22.98
C SER A 10 9.98 13.92 22.57
N GLU A 11 9.45 12.70 22.60
CA GLU A 11 10.15 11.49 22.14
C GLU A 11 10.21 11.39 20.60
N LEU A 12 9.19 11.87 19.88
CA LEU A 12 9.22 11.93 18.41
C LEU A 12 10.23 12.96 17.86
N LEU A 13 10.61 13.93 18.70
CA LEU A 13 11.57 15.00 18.43
C LEU A 13 13.03 14.58 18.62
N MET A 14 13.30 13.38 19.16
CA MET A 14 14.68 12.94 19.31
C MET A 14 15.35 12.89 17.93
N PRO A 15 16.59 13.39 17.80
CA PRO A 15 17.36 13.21 16.59
C PRO A 15 17.47 11.71 16.39
N TRP A 16 16.81 11.22 15.33
CA TRP A 16 17.12 9.90 14.82
C TRP A 16 18.64 9.86 14.65
N PRO A 17 19.32 8.76 15.03
CA PRO A 17 20.72 8.62 14.67
C PRO A 17 20.76 8.81 13.17
N SER A 18 21.28 9.96 12.74
CA SER A 18 21.47 10.27 11.34
C SER A 18 22.35 9.13 10.87
N ALA A 19 21.79 8.20 10.10
CA ALA A 19 22.61 7.37 9.24
C ALA A 19 23.41 8.39 8.45
N ALA A 20 24.68 8.50 8.81
CA ALA A 20 25.52 9.62 8.44
C ALA A 20 25.31 9.90 6.96
N ALA A 21 24.98 11.15 6.65
CA ALA A 21 25.07 11.65 5.30
C ALA A 21 26.48 11.32 4.79
N SER A 22 26.59 10.25 4.01
CA SER A 22 27.81 9.82 3.37
C SER A 22 27.43 9.35 1.98
N GLY A 23 27.57 10.29 1.05
CA GLY A 23 27.56 10.02 -0.38
C GLY A 23 26.20 10.19 -1.02
N VAL A 24 26.05 11.28 -1.75
CA VAL A 24 25.31 11.25 -3.01
C VAL A 24 25.94 10.14 -3.86
N VAL A 25 25.43 8.93 -3.77
CA VAL A 25 25.73 7.87 -4.74
C VAL A 25 24.93 8.24 -5.98
N GLY A 26 25.56 9.00 -6.86
CA GLY A 26 25.13 9.08 -8.24
C GLY A 26 25.07 7.66 -8.77
N TRP A 27 23.92 7.27 -9.30
CA TRP A 27 23.72 6.00 -9.99
C TRP A 27 24.60 6.02 -11.26
N ARG A 28 25.88 5.68 -11.12
CA ARG A 28 26.69 5.21 -12.24
C ARG A 28 26.56 3.70 -12.27
N THR A 29 25.97 3.23 -13.35
CA THR A 29 25.98 1.83 -13.76
C THR A 29 27.43 1.40 -13.99
N THR A 30 28.02 0.77 -12.99
CA THR A 30 29.18 -0.11 -13.20
C THR A 30 28.83 -1.46 -12.60
N ALA A 31 28.54 -2.40 -13.50
CA ALA A 31 28.66 -3.82 -13.20
C ALA A 31 30.06 -4.10 -12.66
N THR A 32 30.17 -4.87 -11.57
CA THR A 32 30.93 -6.13 -11.42
C THR A 32 31.17 -6.41 -9.92
N ALA A 33 31.12 -7.71 -9.57
CA ALA A 33 31.72 -8.35 -8.40
C ALA A 33 30.92 -8.33 -7.07
N SER A 34 29.96 -9.25 -7.00
CA SER A 34 29.48 -9.89 -5.78
C SER A 34 30.58 -10.72 -5.12
N GLN A 35 31.15 -10.26 -4.01
CA GLN A 35 31.89 -11.13 -3.08
C GLN A 35 31.80 -10.63 -1.63
N ARG A 36 31.28 -11.53 -0.78
CA ARG A 36 31.49 -11.74 0.67
C ARG A 36 30.23 -11.71 1.52
N TYR A 37 29.45 -12.79 1.44
CA TYR A 37 28.84 -13.40 2.61
C TYR A 37 29.46 -14.80 2.77
N HIS A 38 30.39 -14.95 3.70
CA HIS A 38 30.80 -16.25 4.22
C HIS A 38 30.76 -16.19 5.76
N ARG A 39 29.74 -16.82 6.34
CA ARG A 39 29.83 -17.47 7.64
C ARG A 39 28.99 -18.75 7.63
N PRO A 40 29.38 -19.78 8.38
CA PRO A 40 29.06 -21.17 8.08
C PRO A 40 27.71 -21.59 8.68
N MET A 41 26.89 -22.27 7.89
CA MET A 41 25.84 -23.14 8.40
C MET A 41 26.47 -24.49 8.76
N SER A 42 26.09 -25.02 9.91
CA SER A 42 26.57 -26.29 10.47
C SER A 42 26.44 -27.45 9.48
N ASP A 43 27.50 -28.24 9.35
CA ASP A 43 27.60 -29.41 8.48
C ASP A 43 26.55 -30.48 8.82
N THR A 44 25.51 -30.59 7.99
CA THR A 44 24.80 -31.85 7.79
C THR A 44 25.53 -32.63 6.70
N PRO A 45 25.83 -33.93 6.88
CA PRO A 45 26.51 -34.71 5.84
C PRO A 45 25.60 -34.80 4.62
N PHE A 46 26.07 -34.21 3.51
CA PHE A 46 25.44 -34.33 2.20
C PHE A 46 25.42 -35.81 1.80
N ALA A 47 24.21 -36.36 1.68
CA ALA A 47 23.98 -37.57 0.92
C ALA A 47 24.35 -37.31 -0.55
N GLU A 48 24.86 -38.36 -1.20
CA GLU A 48 25.21 -38.44 -2.62
C GLU A 48 24.18 -37.78 -3.58
N PRO A 49 24.61 -37.37 -4.78
CA PRO A 49 23.71 -36.79 -5.77
C PRO A 49 22.69 -37.83 -6.20
N TYR A 50 21.44 -37.65 -5.78
CA TYR A 50 20.31 -38.34 -6.38
C TYR A 50 20.30 -38.02 -7.90
N PRO A 51 20.22 -39.02 -8.79
CA PRO A 51 19.89 -38.75 -10.17
C PRO A 51 18.48 -38.15 -10.22
N GLU A 52 18.37 -37.10 -11.03
CA GLU A 52 17.16 -36.31 -11.27
C GLU A 52 15.97 -37.21 -11.67
N GLN A 53 15.05 -37.43 -10.72
CA GLN A 53 13.76 -38.06 -11.00
C GLN A 53 12.88 -37.05 -11.75
N ARG A 54 12.81 -37.21 -13.07
CA ARG A 54 11.78 -36.56 -13.90
C ARG A 54 10.40 -37.19 -13.60
N PRO A 55 9.32 -36.40 -13.47
CA PRO A 55 7.96 -36.94 -13.35
C PRO A 55 7.55 -37.72 -14.62
N PRO A 56 6.72 -38.78 -14.51
CA PRO A 56 6.50 -39.72 -15.59
C PRO A 56 5.26 -39.35 -16.42
N TRP A 57 5.37 -38.38 -17.32
CA TRP A 57 4.38 -38.23 -18.41
C TRP A 57 5.11 -37.87 -19.69
N GLY A 58 5.57 -38.89 -20.44
CA GLY A 58 6.32 -38.63 -21.66
C GLY A 58 6.72 -39.84 -22.50
N VAL A 59 5.99 -40.96 -22.43
CA VAL A 59 6.19 -42.06 -23.40
C VAL A 59 4.89 -42.27 -24.19
N PRO A 60 4.87 -42.01 -25.51
CA PRO A 60 3.75 -42.39 -26.36
C PRO A 60 3.72 -43.92 -26.58
N PRO A 61 2.54 -44.54 -26.79
CA PRO A 61 2.42 -45.98 -26.98
C PRO A 61 3.05 -46.46 -28.32
N PRO A 62 3.48 -47.73 -28.42
CA PRO A 62 4.07 -48.27 -29.64
C PRO A 62 2.99 -48.42 -30.72
N GLY A 63 3.21 -47.78 -31.88
CA GLY A 63 2.28 -47.80 -33.01
C GLY A 63 2.14 -46.50 -33.79
N TRP A 64 2.92 -45.46 -33.48
CA TRP A 64 2.95 -44.24 -34.28
C TRP A 64 3.87 -44.42 -35.49
N ASP A 65 3.27 -44.79 -36.61
CA ASP A 65 3.86 -44.66 -37.92
C ASP A 65 3.91 -43.18 -38.30
N GLY A 66 5.06 -42.71 -38.78
CA GLY A 66 5.27 -41.36 -39.29
C GLY A 66 4.55 -41.10 -40.63
N SER A 67 3.30 -41.54 -40.78
CA SER A 67 2.47 -41.20 -41.93
C SER A 67 1.88 -39.81 -41.72
N SER A 68 2.50 -38.86 -42.41
CA SER A 68 2.06 -37.47 -42.55
C SER A 68 0.60 -37.44 -43.02
N ARG A 69 -0.36 -37.31 -42.09
CA ARG A 69 -1.73 -36.93 -42.45
C ARG A 69 -1.70 -35.45 -42.85
N PRO A 70 -2.11 -35.08 -44.07
CA PRO A 70 -2.24 -33.67 -44.42
C PRO A 70 -3.23 -33.01 -43.45
N ALA A 71 -2.82 -31.87 -42.89
CA ALA A 71 -3.67 -31.06 -42.03
C ALA A 71 -4.98 -30.72 -42.77
N PRO A 72 -6.15 -30.76 -42.10
CA PRO A 72 -7.34 -30.17 -42.69
C PRO A 72 -7.06 -28.68 -42.90
N SER A 73 -7.05 -28.27 -44.17
CA SER A 73 -7.09 -26.86 -44.56
C SER A 73 -8.35 -26.26 -43.94
N THR A 74 -8.20 -25.56 -42.82
CA THR A 74 -9.28 -24.74 -42.28
C THR A 74 -9.33 -23.51 -43.17
N THR A 75 -10.09 -23.61 -44.25
CA THR A 75 -10.45 -22.46 -45.07
C THR A 75 -11.10 -21.44 -44.13
N PRO A 76 -10.60 -20.19 -44.03
CA PRO A 76 -11.29 -19.18 -43.25
C PRO A 76 -12.70 -19.06 -43.82
N ARG A 77 -13.68 -19.50 -43.03
CA ARG A 77 -15.09 -19.40 -43.38
C ARG A 77 -15.36 -17.92 -43.48
N SER A 78 -15.56 -17.41 -44.70
CA SER A 78 -15.93 -16.01 -44.91
C SER A 78 -17.11 -15.74 -43.98
N PRO A 79 -17.03 -14.76 -43.06
CA PRO A 79 -18.19 -14.42 -42.23
C PRO A 79 -19.33 -14.15 -43.21
N GLY A 80 -20.40 -14.94 -43.09
CA GLY A 80 -21.53 -14.82 -43.98
C GLY A 80 -21.99 -13.37 -43.98
N ARG A 81 -22.50 -12.88 -45.11
CA ARG A 81 -23.05 -11.52 -45.22
C ARG A 81 -24.03 -11.22 -44.07
N TRP A 82 -24.69 -12.25 -43.55
CA TRP A 82 -25.53 -12.24 -42.34
C TRP A 82 -24.82 -11.86 -41.04
N SER A 83 -23.59 -12.31 -40.80
CA SER A 83 -22.81 -11.95 -39.61
C SER A 83 -22.34 -10.50 -39.66
N LEU A 84 -22.00 -9.99 -40.85
CA LEU A 84 -21.71 -8.57 -41.06
C LEU A 84 -22.97 -7.71 -40.89
N VAL A 85 -24.12 -8.16 -41.41
CA VAL A 85 -25.41 -7.47 -41.23
C VAL A 85 -25.85 -7.50 -39.76
N ALA A 86 -25.67 -8.60 -39.05
CA ALA A 86 -26.00 -8.71 -37.63
C ALA A 86 -25.11 -7.82 -36.76
N ALA A 87 -23.79 -7.79 -37.02
CA ALA A 87 -22.87 -6.90 -36.32
C ALA A 87 -23.18 -5.42 -36.62
N LEU A 88 -23.51 -5.08 -37.87
CA LEU A 88 -23.89 -3.73 -38.25
C LEU A 88 -25.22 -3.31 -37.60
N ALA A 89 -26.21 -4.21 -37.52
CA ALA A 89 -27.47 -3.94 -36.85
C ALA A 89 -27.26 -3.67 -35.35
N LEU A 90 -26.45 -4.47 -34.67
CA LEU A 90 -26.10 -4.24 -33.26
C LEU A 90 -25.35 -2.92 -33.05
N ALA A 91 -24.44 -2.54 -33.96
CA ALA A 91 -23.73 -1.27 -33.90
C ALA A 91 -24.66 -0.06 -34.12
N VAL A 92 -25.64 -0.17 -35.03
CA VAL A 92 -26.62 0.89 -35.27
C VAL A 92 -27.59 1.02 -34.08
N VAL A 93 -27.99 -0.10 -33.47
CA VAL A 93 -28.83 -0.08 -32.26
C VAL A 93 -28.08 0.53 -31.08
N SER A 94 -26.80 0.18 -30.87
CA SER A 94 -26.00 0.76 -29.77
C SER A 94 -25.74 2.25 -29.97
N LEU A 95 -25.49 2.69 -31.20
CA LEU A 95 -25.40 4.11 -31.54
C LEU A 95 -26.74 4.82 -31.34
N GLY A 96 -27.86 4.21 -31.74
CA GLY A 96 -29.20 4.76 -31.53
C GLY A 96 -29.53 4.93 -30.05
N VAL A 97 -29.27 3.91 -29.22
CA VAL A 97 -29.47 3.98 -27.77
C VAL A 97 -28.52 4.99 -27.12
N GLY A 98 -27.27 5.07 -27.56
CA GLY A 98 -26.31 6.06 -27.07
C GLY A 98 -26.72 7.49 -27.42
N ILE A 99 -27.22 7.73 -28.64
CA ILE A 99 -27.70 9.03 -29.11
C ILE A 99 -28.98 9.44 -28.38
N VAL A 100 -29.95 8.52 -28.25
CA VAL A 100 -31.20 8.77 -27.49
C VAL A 100 -30.89 9.00 -26.01
N GLY A 101 -29.94 8.26 -25.42
CA GLY A 101 -29.47 8.46 -24.04
C GLY A 101 -28.74 9.79 -23.85
N TRP A 102 -28.05 10.31 -24.88
CA TRP A 102 -27.36 11.60 -24.85
C TRP A 102 -28.32 12.79 -25.02
N PHE A 103 -29.37 12.62 -25.83
CA PHE A 103 -30.42 13.63 -26.03
C PHE A 103 -31.53 13.56 -24.97
N HIS A 104 -31.67 12.47 -24.24
CA HIS A 104 -32.38 12.41 -22.96
C HIS A 104 -31.50 12.91 -21.80
N ARG A 105 -30.88 14.08 -22.00
CA ARG A 105 -30.48 14.93 -20.88
C ARG A 105 -31.75 15.19 -20.08
N GLN A 106 -31.75 14.75 -18.82
CA GLN A 106 -32.87 14.85 -17.89
C GLN A 106 -33.63 16.16 -18.09
N PRO A 107 -34.98 16.15 -18.17
CA PRO A 107 -35.76 17.36 -18.07
C PRO A 107 -35.30 18.10 -16.81
N HIS A 108 -34.64 19.25 -17.00
CA HIS A 108 -34.54 20.26 -15.97
C HIS A 108 -35.96 20.71 -15.70
N ASP A 109 -36.62 20.12 -14.69
CA ASP A 109 -37.79 20.67 -14.03
C ASP A 109 -38.14 19.85 -12.78
N LYS A 110 -37.38 20.14 -11.72
CA LYS A 110 -37.75 20.19 -10.29
C LYS A 110 -36.44 20.14 -9.48
N PRO A 111 -36.22 21.00 -8.48
CA PRO A 111 -35.19 20.74 -7.49
C PRO A 111 -35.56 19.44 -6.78
N SER A 112 -34.98 18.33 -7.23
CA SER A 112 -34.92 17.12 -6.42
C SER A 112 -34.18 17.54 -5.15
N PRO A 113 -34.71 17.28 -3.94
CA PRO A 113 -33.95 17.51 -2.72
C PRO A 113 -32.60 16.82 -2.92
N ALA A 114 -31.50 17.57 -2.74
CA ALA A 114 -30.18 16.95 -2.66
C ALA A 114 -30.31 15.73 -1.74
N PRO A 115 -29.78 14.55 -2.12
CA PRO A 115 -29.85 13.39 -1.24
C PRO A 115 -29.32 13.84 0.12
N SER A 116 -30.21 13.81 1.12
CA SER A 116 -29.87 14.20 2.49
C SER A 116 -28.61 13.45 2.86
N ALA A 117 -27.58 14.15 3.34
CA ALA A 117 -26.38 13.50 3.84
C ALA A 117 -26.81 12.36 4.79
N PRO A 118 -26.21 11.16 4.70
CA PRO A 118 -26.63 10.04 5.53
C PRO A 118 -26.61 10.46 6.99
N THR A 119 -27.78 10.46 7.62
CA THR A 119 -27.94 10.84 9.02
C THR A 119 -27.58 9.62 9.86
N PHE A 120 -26.45 9.69 10.55
CA PHE A 120 -26.03 8.64 11.48
C PHE A 120 -26.74 8.79 12.82
N THR A 121 -27.01 7.67 13.50
CA THR A 121 -27.52 7.67 14.86
C THR A 121 -26.44 8.11 15.84
N SER A 122 -26.85 8.56 17.04
CA SER A 122 -25.90 8.91 18.10
C SER A 122 -24.98 7.74 18.48
N GLN A 123 -25.52 6.52 18.45
CA GLN A 123 -24.74 5.30 18.71
C GLN A 123 -23.71 5.05 17.61
N GLN A 124 -24.08 5.18 16.33
CA GLN A 124 -23.12 5.03 15.22
C GLN A 124 -21.98 6.04 15.29
N ILE A 125 -22.28 7.29 15.67
CA ILE A 125 -21.26 8.33 15.84
C ILE A 125 -20.33 8.00 17.02
N SER A 126 -20.90 7.53 18.14
CA SER A 126 -20.13 7.11 19.32
C SER A 126 -19.21 5.95 19.01
N ASP A 127 -19.73 4.89 18.40
CA ASP A 127 -18.98 3.70 18.02
C ASP A 127 -17.86 4.07 17.05
N ALA A 128 -18.15 4.88 16.02
CA ALA A 128 -17.16 5.35 15.06
C ALA A 128 -16.05 6.21 15.71
N LYS A 129 -16.39 7.05 16.69
CA LYS A 129 -15.42 7.84 17.46
C LYS A 129 -14.49 6.91 18.24
N GLU A 130 -15.05 5.98 19.03
CA GLU A 130 -14.28 5.02 19.83
C GLU A 130 -13.32 4.21 18.93
N ASN A 131 -13.85 3.76 17.81
CA ASN A 131 -13.16 2.96 16.81
C ASN A 131 -11.97 3.66 16.15
N VAL A 132 -12.11 4.95 15.83
CA VAL A 132 -11.01 5.76 15.29
C VAL A 132 -9.98 6.11 16.37
N CYS A 133 -10.43 6.43 17.58
CA CYS A 133 -9.55 6.76 18.69
C CYS A 133 -8.72 5.55 19.18
N ALA A 134 -9.30 4.35 19.15
CA ALA A 134 -8.56 3.12 19.39
C ALA A 134 -7.44 2.91 18.36
N ALA A 135 -7.72 3.19 17.08
CA ALA A 135 -6.73 3.09 16.02
C ALA A 135 -5.60 4.13 16.19
N HIS A 136 -5.94 5.39 16.48
CA HIS A 136 -4.97 6.44 16.81
C HIS A 136 -4.02 6.02 17.92
N ARG A 137 -4.54 5.47 19.02
CA ARG A 137 -3.72 5.02 20.15
C ARG A 137 -2.73 3.92 19.78
N ILE A 138 -3.15 2.95 18.97
CA ILE A 138 -2.26 1.87 18.50
C ILE A 138 -1.18 2.42 17.58
N VAL A 139 -1.54 3.31 16.64
CA VAL A 139 -0.59 3.92 15.70
C VAL A 139 0.43 4.79 16.42
N ARG A 140 -0.02 5.61 17.38
CA ARG A 140 0.87 6.42 18.22
C ARG A 140 1.84 5.53 19.00
N GLN A 141 1.36 4.44 19.60
CA GLN A 141 2.21 3.49 20.32
C GLN A 141 3.24 2.82 19.40
N ALA A 142 2.81 2.37 18.22
CA ALA A 142 3.68 1.73 17.24
C ALA A 142 4.76 2.69 16.73
N ALA A 143 4.39 3.95 16.44
CA ALA A 143 5.34 4.99 16.05
C ALA A 143 6.41 5.17 17.14
N VAL A 144 5.99 5.48 18.37
CA VAL A 144 6.92 5.71 19.50
C VAL A 144 7.87 4.53 19.72
N LEU A 145 7.35 3.30 19.75
CA LEU A 145 8.18 2.12 19.99
C LEU A 145 9.25 1.94 18.91
N ASN A 146 8.89 2.12 17.64
CA ASN A 146 9.81 1.84 16.55
C ASN A 146 10.75 3.03 16.26
N THR A 147 10.30 4.27 16.45
CA THR A 147 11.15 5.46 16.21
C THR A 147 12.18 5.71 17.31
N ASN A 148 12.00 5.13 18.50
CA ASN A 148 12.92 5.27 19.63
C ASN A 148 13.74 4.01 19.92
N GLN A 149 13.65 3.00 19.06
CA GLN A 149 14.38 1.76 19.26
C GLN A 149 15.88 1.97 19.04
N ALA A 150 16.70 1.46 19.96
CA ALA A 150 18.15 1.43 19.79
C ALA A 150 18.59 0.15 19.05
N ASN A 151 19.73 0.23 18.35
CA ASN A 151 20.37 -0.96 17.82
C ASN A 151 20.84 -1.85 18.98
N PRO A 152 20.41 -3.14 19.06
CA PRO A 152 20.83 -4.04 20.12
C PRO A 152 22.32 -4.38 20.08
N VAL A 153 22.99 -4.20 18.94
CA VAL A 153 24.43 -4.42 18.76
C VAL A 153 25.07 -3.12 18.29
N PRO A 154 25.59 -2.28 19.20
CA PRO A 154 26.17 -0.98 18.84
C PRO A 154 27.26 -1.10 17.77
N GLY A 155 27.13 -0.33 16.69
CA GLY A 155 28.08 -0.31 15.58
C GLY A 155 27.83 -1.36 14.50
N ASP A 156 26.77 -2.17 14.59
CA ASP A 156 26.35 -3.03 13.48
C ASP A 156 25.51 -2.22 12.46
N PRO A 157 26.02 -1.93 11.25
CA PRO A 157 25.28 -1.18 10.24
C PRO A 157 24.01 -1.91 9.78
N THR A 158 23.95 -3.23 9.91
CA THR A 158 22.74 -4.01 9.57
C THR A 158 21.64 -3.76 10.59
N GLY A 159 21.97 -3.79 11.89
CA GLY A 159 21.08 -3.42 12.98
C GLY A 159 20.55 -1.99 12.87
N ASP A 160 21.40 -1.03 12.51
CA ASP A 160 21.00 0.36 12.30
C ASP A 160 19.98 0.49 11.15
N LEU A 161 20.23 -0.21 10.04
CA LEU A 161 19.31 -0.25 8.91
C LEU A 161 17.97 -0.91 9.29
N ALA A 162 18.00 -2.00 10.06
CA ALA A 162 16.80 -2.71 10.49
C ALA A 162 15.93 -1.86 11.43
N VAL A 163 16.52 -1.19 12.41
CA VAL A 163 15.82 -0.24 13.29
C VAL A 163 15.18 0.88 12.48
N ALA A 164 15.96 1.50 11.57
CA ALA A 164 15.44 2.58 10.74
C ALA A 164 14.34 2.10 9.78
N ALA A 165 14.42 0.88 9.26
CA ALA A 165 13.39 0.29 8.40
C ALA A 165 12.09 0.04 9.17
N ASN A 166 12.15 -0.53 10.39
CA ASN A 166 10.98 -0.74 11.23
C ASN A 166 10.28 0.57 11.59
N ALA A 167 11.05 1.61 11.87
CA ALA A 167 10.52 2.92 12.17
C ALA A 167 9.83 3.56 10.95
N ARG A 168 10.41 3.48 9.74
CA ARG A 168 9.75 3.92 8.50
C ARG A 168 8.47 3.14 8.22
N LEU A 169 8.50 1.82 8.44
CA LEU A 169 7.33 0.95 8.26
C LEU A 169 6.20 1.30 9.24
N ALA A 170 6.51 1.53 10.51
CA ALA A 170 5.54 1.92 11.53
C ALA A 170 4.84 3.24 11.16
N LEU A 171 5.61 4.23 10.67
CA LEU A 171 5.04 5.50 10.21
C LEU A 171 4.12 5.29 8.99
N TYR A 172 4.60 4.65 7.93
CA TYR A 172 3.82 4.47 6.70
C TYR A 172 2.56 3.62 6.92
N SER A 173 2.71 2.47 7.57
CA SER A 173 1.58 1.57 7.87
C SER A 173 0.62 2.19 8.88
N GLY A 174 1.11 3.00 9.82
CA GLY A 174 0.27 3.75 10.75
C GLY A 174 -0.66 4.73 10.04
N GLY A 175 -0.13 5.49 9.07
CA GLY A 175 -0.96 6.38 8.25
C GLY A 175 -1.98 5.63 7.38
N ASP A 176 -1.56 4.57 6.68
CA ASP A 176 -2.48 3.75 5.87
C ASP A 176 -3.60 3.13 6.74
N TYR A 177 -3.26 2.62 7.92
CA TYR A 177 -4.23 2.05 8.85
C TYR A 177 -5.27 3.08 9.31
N LEU A 178 -4.85 4.30 9.66
CA LEU A 178 -5.76 5.39 10.03
C LEU A 178 -6.71 5.77 8.88
N LEU A 179 -6.19 5.92 7.65
CA LEU A 179 -7.02 6.27 6.49
C LEU A 179 -8.06 5.18 6.18
N ARG A 180 -7.66 3.90 6.26
CA ARG A 180 -8.60 2.77 6.14
C ARG A 180 -9.64 2.79 7.25
N ARG A 181 -9.24 3.13 8.48
CA ARG A 181 -10.16 3.22 9.61
C ARG A 181 -11.21 4.30 9.40
N LEU A 182 -10.82 5.49 8.94
CA LEU A 182 -11.75 6.57 8.60
C LEU A 182 -12.71 6.19 7.47
N THR A 183 -12.26 5.38 6.51
CA THR A 183 -13.11 4.88 5.42
C THR A 183 -14.14 3.86 5.93
N ALA A 184 -13.74 3.02 6.88
CA ALA A 184 -14.61 2.03 7.51
C ALA A 184 -15.61 2.66 8.51
N GLU A 185 -15.33 3.86 9.01
CA GLU A 185 -16.12 4.56 10.03
C GLU A 185 -16.70 5.88 9.48
N PRO A 186 -17.68 5.83 8.55
CA PRO A 186 -18.19 7.05 7.92
C PRO A 186 -18.95 7.97 8.89
N ALA A 187 -19.35 7.46 10.06
CA ALA A 187 -20.01 8.21 11.13
C ALA A 187 -19.05 9.00 12.04
N THR A 188 -17.73 8.95 11.82
CA THR A 188 -16.76 9.70 12.61
C THR A 188 -17.07 11.21 12.56
N PRO A 189 -17.11 11.91 13.72
CA PRO A 189 -17.27 13.36 13.77
C PRO A 189 -16.28 14.07 12.86
N ALA A 190 -16.74 15.11 12.15
CA ALA A 190 -15.95 15.77 11.10
C ALA A 190 -14.59 16.27 11.60
N GLU A 191 -14.57 16.91 12.77
CA GLU A 191 -13.35 17.41 13.40
C GLU A 191 -12.32 16.30 13.68
N LEU A 192 -12.76 15.18 14.28
CA LEU A 192 -11.89 14.02 14.53
C LEU A 192 -11.39 13.40 13.23
N ARG A 193 -12.29 13.22 12.24
CA ARG A 193 -11.93 12.66 10.93
C ARG A 193 -10.86 13.50 10.25
N ASP A 194 -11.01 14.82 10.26
CA ASP A 194 -10.11 15.70 9.54
C ASP A 194 -8.75 15.82 10.27
N ALA A 195 -8.74 15.86 11.60
CA ALA A 195 -7.50 15.79 12.40
C ALA A 195 -6.74 14.47 12.19
N VAL A 196 -7.44 13.32 12.23
CA VAL A 196 -6.84 12.00 12.01
C VAL A 196 -6.34 11.84 10.57
N ARG A 197 -7.05 12.41 9.58
CA ARG A 197 -6.60 12.40 8.18
C ARG A 197 -5.31 13.22 8.02
N SER A 198 -5.21 14.39 8.65
CA SER A 198 -3.98 15.19 8.65
C SER A 198 -2.82 14.41 9.25
N LEU A 199 -3.02 13.83 10.44
CA LEU A 199 -2.04 12.97 11.10
C LEU A 199 -1.58 11.81 10.21
N ALA A 200 -2.53 11.12 9.58
CA ALA A 200 -2.22 9.99 8.71
C ALA A 200 -1.39 10.38 7.49
N ASN A 201 -1.71 11.52 6.88
CA ASN A 201 -0.93 12.07 5.76
C ASN A 201 0.48 12.49 6.20
N ALA A 202 0.61 13.15 7.36
CA ALA A 202 1.91 13.55 7.91
C ALA A 202 2.81 12.33 8.20
N LEU A 203 2.23 11.25 8.74
CA LEU A 203 2.93 9.97 8.95
C LEU A 203 3.49 9.40 7.64
N GLN A 204 2.67 9.34 6.59
CA GLN A 204 3.07 8.81 5.29
C GLN A 204 4.11 9.69 4.59
N GLU A 205 3.91 11.01 4.60
CA GLU A 205 4.83 11.97 4.00
C GLU A 205 6.21 11.91 4.67
N LEU A 206 6.25 11.87 6.01
CA LEU A 206 7.50 11.71 6.75
C LEU A 206 8.19 10.38 6.40
N ALA A 207 7.45 9.27 6.38
CA ALA A 207 8.00 7.95 6.04
C ALA A 207 8.61 7.91 4.63
N VAL A 208 7.92 8.47 3.64
CA VAL A 208 8.39 8.52 2.24
C VAL A 208 9.62 9.42 2.11
N ASN A 209 9.67 10.56 2.80
CA ASN A 209 10.86 11.42 2.79
C ASN A 209 12.08 10.75 3.45
N TYR A 210 11.88 9.97 4.50
CA TYR A 210 12.96 9.14 5.07
C TYR A 210 13.43 8.03 4.13
N LEU A 211 12.53 7.43 3.34
CA LEU A 211 12.88 6.44 2.32
C LEU A 211 13.66 7.07 1.17
N ALA A 212 13.32 8.31 0.81
CA ALA A 212 14.00 9.08 -0.22
C ALA A 212 15.38 9.62 0.21
N GLY A 213 15.75 9.47 1.49
CA GLY A 213 16.99 10.06 2.02
C GLY A 213 16.97 11.59 2.04
N ALA A 214 15.79 12.18 2.25
CA ALA A 214 15.63 13.63 2.28
C ALA A 214 16.49 14.27 3.41
N PRO A 215 17.05 15.47 3.18
CA PRO A 215 17.88 16.14 4.17
C PRO A 215 17.05 16.65 5.36
N ASP A 216 17.71 16.96 6.48
CA ASP A 216 17.04 17.44 7.69
C ASP A 216 16.23 18.74 7.50
N SER A 217 16.61 19.59 6.54
CA SER A 217 15.82 20.77 6.16
C SER A 217 14.43 20.44 5.63
N VAL A 218 14.21 19.22 5.12
CA VAL A 218 12.92 18.69 4.68
C VAL A 218 12.25 17.88 5.78
N VAL A 219 13.01 16.99 6.44
CA VAL A 219 12.46 16.04 7.42
C VAL A 219 12.07 16.72 8.74
N THR A 220 12.82 17.71 9.20
CA THR A 220 12.56 18.36 10.50
C THR A 220 11.21 19.08 10.55
N PRO A 221 10.82 19.89 9.54
CA PRO A 221 9.46 20.43 9.48
C PRO A 221 8.36 19.37 9.51
N LEU A 222 8.56 18.23 8.84
CA LEU A 222 7.60 17.12 8.79
C LEU A 222 7.44 16.44 10.15
N ARG A 223 8.54 16.25 10.91
CA ARG A 223 8.47 15.74 12.30
C ARG A 223 7.62 16.66 13.18
N LEU A 224 7.85 17.98 13.09
CA LEU A 224 7.09 18.97 13.86
C LEU A 224 5.61 19.01 13.46
N ALA A 225 5.31 18.82 12.17
CA ALA A 225 3.93 18.70 11.69
C ALA A 225 3.26 17.44 12.24
N LEU A 226 3.92 16.29 12.17
CA LEU A 226 3.43 15.03 12.74
C LEU A 226 3.09 15.16 14.24
N GLU A 227 3.95 15.82 15.02
CA GLU A 227 3.68 16.06 16.43
C GLU A 227 2.50 16.98 16.67
N ARG A 228 2.39 18.07 15.90
CA ARG A 228 1.26 18.99 15.99
C ARG A 228 -0.04 18.23 15.74
N ASP A 229 -0.07 17.41 14.70
CA ASP A 229 -1.26 16.65 14.31
C ASP A 229 -1.58 15.56 15.35
N THR A 230 -0.57 14.90 15.92
CA THR A 230 -0.76 13.95 17.02
C THR A 230 -1.42 14.63 18.22
N ARG A 231 -0.92 15.80 18.62
CA ARG A 231 -1.49 16.59 19.73
C ARG A 231 -2.88 17.14 19.42
N ALA A 232 -3.22 17.36 18.16
CA ALA A 232 -4.54 17.81 17.75
C ALA A 232 -5.61 16.70 17.86
N VAL A 233 -5.23 15.43 17.66
CA VAL A 233 -6.15 14.29 17.79
C VAL A 233 -6.42 13.93 19.26
N ASP A 234 -5.41 14.03 20.12
CA ASP A 234 -5.50 13.62 21.53
C ASP A 234 -6.73 14.16 22.30
N PRO A 235 -7.07 15.47 22.28
CA PRO A 235 -8.24 15.99 22.99
C PRO A 235 -9.58 15.59 22.36
N LEU A 236 -9.58 15.06 21.14
CA LEU A 236 -10.78 14.56 20.46
C LEU A 236 -11.08 13.10 20.85
N CYS A 237 -10.12 12.42 21.48
CA CYS A 237 -10.18 11.01 21.84
C CYS A 237 -10.38 10.73 23.34
N VAL A 238 -10.98 11.69 24.05
CA VAL A 238 -11.51 11.53 25.42
C VAL A 238 -12.95 11.03 25.43
#